data_AF-A0A1L5PW48-F1
#
_entry.id   AF-A0A1L5PW48-F1
#
_cell.length_a   1.000
_cell.length_b   1.000
_cell.length_c   1.000
_cell.angle_alpha   90.00
_cell.angle_beta   90.00
_cell.angle_gamma   90.00
#
_symmetry.space_group_name_H-M   'P 1'
#
loop_
_entity.id
_entity.type
_entity.pdbx_description
1 polymer ?
#
loop_
_entity_poly.entity_id
_entity_poly.type
_entity_poly.pdbx_seq_one_letter_code
_entity_poly.pdbx_strand_id
1 'polypeptide(L)'
;MTTKTSIAKALTLAAGLSLASMQAFAGADAALYGPSAPKGSTFVRLYNASGAPAAASVGNTQIKQVGAQASSDFSFLPGGDYTAQVGGKSVPVKLAADKYYTLVNSASGNPQLIEEPPFKNKQKALVRVQNLSDQQLTLKTADGKTEVVKPVAANGRGEREINPVKVNLALYQGDKKVGDVKPVALERGEAAVLYVTGSGNALSPVWVTRPVASN
;
A
#
# COMPACT_ATOMS: atom_id res chain seq x y z
N MET A 1 -19.92 -24.32 -92.06
CA MET A 1 -20.37 -23.12 -91.34
C MET A 1 -19.62 -23.06 -90.02
N THR A 2 -18.69 -22.10 -89.88
CA THR A 2 -18.25 -21.39 -88.66
C THR A 2 -18.71 -22.00 -87.31
N THR A 3 -17.88 -22.14 -86.25
CA THR A 3 -17.22 -21.04 -85.55
C THR A 3 -16.40 -21.55 -84.34
N LYS A 4 -15.15 -21.07 -84.23
CA LYS A 4 -14.38 -20.61 -83.05
C LYS A 4 -14.12 -21.52 -81.84
N THR A 5 -12.82 -21.71 -81.63
CA THR A 5 -12.08 -21.81 -80.37
C THR A 5 -12.52 -20.76 -79.33
N SER A 6 -12.64 -21.16 -78.06
CA SER A 6 -12.16 -20.32 -76.96
C SER A 6 -11.75 -21.17 -75.75
N ILE A 7 -10.43 -21.21 -75.56
CA ILE A 7 -9.78 -21.50 -74.29
C ILE A 7 -10.07 -20.30 -73.39
N ALA A 8 -10.96 -20.46 -72.42
CA ALA A 8 -11.03 -19.63 -71.22
C ALA A 8 -12.11 -20.17 -70.28
N LYS A 9 -11.83 -20.09 -68.97
CA LYS A 9 -12.72 -20.31 -67.82
C LYS A 9 -12.72 -21.72 -67.25
N ALA A 10 -11.81 -21.96 -66.33
CA ALA A 10 -12.18 -22.18 -64.92
C ALA A 10 -10.90 -22.24 -64.09
N LEU A 11 -10.38 -21.05 -63.72
CA LEU A 11 -9.51 -20.92 -62.57
C LEU A 11 -10.34 -21.36 -61.36
N THR A 12 -10.08 -22.55 -60.84
CA THR A 12 -10.76 -23.08 -59.66
C THR A 12 -10.33 -22.26 -58.45
N LEU A 13 -11.34 -21.65 -57.83
CA LEU A 13 -11.29 -20.76 -56.70
C LEU A 13 -10.82 -21.49 -55.42
N ALA A 14 -9.52 -21.55 -55.19
CA ALA A 14 -8.93 -21.93 -53.89
C ALA A 14 -8.80 -20.68 -53.00
N ALA A 15 -9.93 -20.17 -52.53
CA ALA A 15 -9.96 -19.10 -51.53
C ALA A 15 -11.14 -19.37 -50.58
N GLY A 16 -10.92 -20.23 -49.59
CA GLY A 16 -11.95 -20.56 -48.62
C GLY A 16 -11.35 -21.24 -47.40
N LEU A 17 -11.42 -20.52 -46.27
CA LEU A 17 -11.26 -21.00 -44.89
C LEU A 17 -9.82 -21.26 -44.41
N SER A 18 -9.06 -20.18 -44.19
CA SER A 18 -7.90 -20.20 -43.28
C SER A 18 -7.72 -18.91 -42.49
N LEU A 19 -8.82 -18.31 -42.01
CA LEU A 19 -8.81 -17.08 -41.19
C LEU A 19 -9.90 -17.15 -40.11
N ALA A 20 -9.80 -18.09 -39.18
CA ALA A 20 -10.62 -18.11 -37.97
C ALA A 20 -9.94 -18.88 -36.83
N SER A 21 -8.69 -18.55 -36.52
CA SER A 21 -8.02 -19.05 -35.31
C SER A 21 -7.07 -18.03 -34.70
N MET A 22 -7.49 -16.75 -34.70
CA MET A 22 -6.93 -15.74 -33.80
C MET A 22 -8.05 -15.22 -32.90
N GLN A 23 -8.68 -16.12 -32.14
CA GLN A 23 -9.38 -15.70 -30.93
C GLN A 23 -8.32 -15.36 -29.90
N ALA A 24 -8.07 -14.06 -29.82
CA ALA A 24 -7.38 -13.32 -28.78
C ALA A 24 -7.13 -14.12 -27.49
N PHE A 25 -5.89 -14.61 -27.34
CA PHE A 25 -5.32 -15.02 -26.07
C PHE A 25 -4.93 -13.74 -25.29
N ALA A 26 -5.93 -12.96 -24.90
CA ALA A 26 -5.76 -11.73 -24.09
C ALA A 26 -6.58 -11.78 -22.79
N GLY A 27 -7.41 -12.82 -22.60
CA GLY A 27 -8.22 -13.01 -21.40
C GLY A 27 -7.61 -13.94 -20.33
N ALA A 28 -6.57 -14.71 -20.67
CA ALA A 28 -5.97 -15.69 -19.75
C ALA A 28 -4.90 -15.09 -18.83
N ASP A 29 -4.16 -14.07 -19.27
CA ASP A 29 -3.11 -13.42 -18.46
C ASP A 29 -3.66 -12.43 -17.41
N ALA A 30 -4.84 -11.85 -17.64
CA ALA A 30 -5.50 -10.95 -16.68
C ALA A 30 -6.05 -11.68 -15.44
N ALA A 31 -6.22 -13.00 -15.51
CA ALA A 31 -6.62 -13.85 -14.38
C ALA A 31 -5.41 -14.29 -13.53
N LEU A 32 -4.20 -14.25 -14.09
CA LEU A 32 -2.96 -14.62 -13.40
C LEU A 32 -2.27 -13.42 -12.74
N TYR A 33 -2.39 -12.26 -13.37
CA TYR A 33 -1.95 -10.98 -12.83
C TYR A 33 -3.15 -10.05 -12.85
N GLY A 34 -3.85 -9.93 -11.71
CA GLY A 34 -4.95 -8.98 -11.57
C GLY A 34 -4.57 -7.59 -12.09
N PRO A 35 -5.55 -6.75 -12.48
CA PRO A 35 -5.29 -5.53 -13.22
C PRO A 35 -4.20 -4.67 -12.56
N SER A 36 -3.11 -4.45 -13.28
CA SER A 36 -2.08 -3.47 -12.87
C SER A 36 -2.71 -2.09 -12.83
N ALA A 37 -2.46 -1.32 -11.77
CA ALA A 37 -3.00 0.02 -11.63
C ALA A 37 -2.70 0.89 -12.88
N PRO A 38 -3.71 1.53 -13.49
CA PRO A 38 -3.51 2.42 -14.64
C PRO A 38 -2.50 3.54 -14.36
N LYS A 39 -1.89 4.08 -15.42
CA LYS A 39 -1.04 5.27 -15.29
C LYS A 39 -1.83 6.43 -14.71
N GLY A 40 -1.24 7.14 -13.74
CA GLY A 40 -1.90 8.24 -13.05
C GLY A 40 -2.80 7.81 -11.89
N SER A 41 -2.80 6.52 -11.54
CA SER A 41 -3.44 6.05 -10.33
C SER A 41 -2.74 6.58 -9.08
N THR A 42 -3.54 6.78 -8.04
CA THR A 42 -3.12 6.95 -6.66
C THR A 42 -3.48 5.70 -5.87
N PHE A 43 -2.73 5.41 -4.81
CA PHE A 43 -2.88 4.20 -4.01
C PHE A 43 -3.32 4.58 -2.60
N VAL A 44 -4.38 3.94 -2.11
CA VAL A 44 -4.95 4.21 -0.79
C VAL A 44 -5.12 2.93 0.00
N ARG A 45 -4.81 2.98 1.30
CA ARG A 45 -5.13 1.92 2.26
C ARG A 45 -5.74 2.50 3.53
N LEU A 46 -6.38 1.65 4.32
CA LEU A 46 -6.81 1.97 5.67
C LEU A 46 -5.84 1.35 6.67
N TYR A 47 -5.37 2.15 7.63
CA TYR A 47 -4.82 1.65 8.89
C TYR A 47 -5.82 1.96 10.01
N ASN A 48 -6.27 0.92 10.71
CA ASN A 48 -7.22 1.05 11.79
C ASN A 48 -6.52 0.93 13.15
N ALA A 49 -6.24 2.06 13.78
CA ALA A 49 -5.66 2.14 15.13
C ALA A 49 -6.71 2.02 16.25
N SER A 50 -8.01 1.97 15.91
CA SER A 50 -9.08 1.83 16.90
C SER A 50 -9.22 0.37 17.38
N GLY A 51 -9.94 0.18 18.49
CA GLY A 51 -10.24 -1.14 19.06
C GLY A 51 -11.39 -1.90 18.39
N ALA A 52 -12.11 -1.27 17.45
CA ALA A 52 -13.23 -1.87 16.74
C ALA A 52 -12.92 -2.00 15.24
N PRO A 53 -13.47 -2.99 14.52
CA PRO A 53 -13.30 -3.08 13.08
C PRO A 53 -13.81 -1.82 12.36
N ALA A 54 -13.11 -1.41 11.30
CA ALA A 54 -13.49 -0.26 10.50
C ALA A 54 -13.34 -0.57 9.01
N ALA A 55 -14.29 -0.12 8.21
CA ALA A 55 -14.17 -0.07 6.76
C ALA A 55 -13.94 1.37 6.30
N ALA A 56 -13.51 1.52 5.06
CA ALA A 56 -13.36 2.82 4.44
C ALA A 56 -13.81 2.82 2.97
N SER A 57 -14.13 3.99 2.45
CA SER A 57 -14.26 4.22 1.02
C SER A 57 -13.64 5.56 0.64
N VAL A 58 -13.20 5.68 -0.62
CA VAL A 58 -12.71 6.93 -1.20
C VAL A 58 -13.38 7.10 -2.55
N GLY A 59 -14.31 8.06 -2.65
CA GLY A 59 -15.21 8.13 -3.80
C GLY A 59 -15.97 6.80 -3.97
N ASN A 60 -15.79 6.15 -5.12
CA ASN A 60 -16.43 4.86 -5.43
C ASN A 60 -15.57 3.64 -5.04
N THR A 61 -14.33 3.84 -4.61
CA THR A 61 -13.41 2.76 -4.26
C THR A 61 -13.66 2.30 -2.82
N GLN A 62 -14.07 1.05 -2.65
CA GLN A 62 -14.32 0.43 -1.35
C GLN A 62 -13.05 -0.22 -0.81
N ILE A 63 -12.76 -0.01 0.46
CA ILE A 63 -11.68 -0.66 1.20
C ILE A 63 -12.32 -1.61 2.20
N LYS A 64 -11.95 -2.90 2.10
CA LYS A 64 -12.48 -3.97 2.96
C LYS A 64 -12.31 -3.62 4.44
N GLN A 65 -13.22 -4.15 5.25
CA GLN A 65 -13.17 -3.98 6.70
C GLN A 65 -11.82 -4.50 7.26
N VAL A 66 -11.21 -3.70 8.12
CA VAL A 66 -9.95 -3.96 8.79
C VAL A 66 -10.21 -4.11 10.28
N GLY A 67 -9.62 -5.15 10.89
CA GLY A 67 -9.70 -5.38 12.33
C GLY A 67 -8.99 -4.30 13.16
N ALA A 68 -9.01 -4.45 14.49
CA ALA A 68 -8.29 -3.55 15.38
C ALA A 68 -6.77 -3.65 15.15
N GLN A 69 -6.08 -2.50 15.18
CA GLN A 69 -4.62 -2.39 15.05
C GLN A 69 -4.07 -3.09 13.80
N ALA A 70 -4.79 -3.02 12.69
CA ALA A 70 -4.42 -3.68 11.43
C ALA A 70 -4.53 -2.72 10.24
N SER A 71 -4.01 -3.13 9.08
CA SER A 71 -4.14 -2.38 7.83
C SER A 71 -4.72 -3.23 6.70
N SER A 72 -5.40 -2.59 5.76
CA SER A 72 -5.75 -3.21 4.48
C SER A 72 -4.56 -3.27 3.53
N ASP A 73 -4.69 -4.06 2.46
CA ASP A 73 -3.91 -3.87 1.25
C ASP A 73 -4.22 -2.51 0.61
N PHE A 74 -3.35 -2.08 -0.31
CA PHE A 74 -3.59 -0.90 -1.12
C PHE A 74 -4.63 -1.19 -2.21
N SER A 75 -5.63 -0.32 -2.28
CA SER A 75 -6.49 -0.16 -3.45
C SER A 75 -5.98 1.01 -4.29
N PHE A 76 -6.43 1.09 -5.54
CA PHE A 76 -6.05 2.19 -6.43
C PHE A 76 -7.28 2.86 -7.07
N LEU A 77 -7.13 4.14 -7.39
CA LEU A 77 -8.13 4.99 -8.05
C LEU A 77 -7.39 6.10 -8.82
N PRO A 78 -8.04 6.86 -9.71
CA PRO A 78 -7.41 8.04 -10.32
C PRO A 78 -7.00 9.07 -9.28
N GLY A 79 -5.95 9.86 -9.57
CA GLY A 79 -5.63 11.05 -8.75
C GLY A 79 -6.74 12.10 -8.84
N GLY A 80 -6.99 12.81 -7.74
CA GLY A 80 -8.05 13.81 -7.65
C GLY A 80 -8.40 14.23 -6.23
N ASP A 81 -9.44 15.06 -6.14
CA ASP A 81 -10.04 15.47 -4.87
C ASP A 81 -11.28 14.61 -4.61
N TYR A 82 -11.33 13.98 -3.44
CA TYR A 82 -12.37 13.04 -3.06
C TYR A 82 -12.85 13.29 -1.63
N THR A 83 -13.96 12.64 -1.27
CA THR A 83 -14.34 12.45 0.13
C THR A 83 -14.04 11.01 0.53
N ALA A 84 -13.27 10.84 1.59
CA ALA A 84 -13.06 9.56 2.24
C ALA A 84 -14.11 9.35 3.34
N GLN A 85 -14.72 8.17 3.37
CA GLN A 85 -15.54 7.71 4.49
C GLN A 85 -14.74 6.71 5.29
N VAL A 86 -14.54 6.91 6.59
CA VAL A 86 -13.75 6.02 7.44
C VAL A 86 -14.41 5.93 8.81
N GLY A 87 -14.77 4.73 9.24
CA GLY A 87 -15.37 4.54 10.57
C GLY A 87 -16.62 5.42 10.83
N GLY A 88 -17.43 5.67 9.79
CA GLY A 88 -18.62 6.53 9.86
C GLY A 88 -18.36 8.04 9.77
N LYS A 89 -17.11 8.48 9.55
CA LYS A 89 -16.73 9.90 9.41
C LYS A 89 -16.34 10.23 7.97
N SER A 90 -16.76 11.40 7.51
CA SER A 90 -16.38 11.95 6.19
C SER A 90 -15.22 12.93 6.32
N VAL A 91 -14.18 12.76 5.49
CA VAL A 91 -13.01 13.66 5.44
C VAL A 91 -12.66 13.99 3.99
N PRO A 92 -12.48 15.26 3.61
CA PRO A 92 -11.97 15.60 2.28
C PRO A 92 -10.51 15.16 2.14
N VAL A 93 -10.17 14.55 1.01
CA VAL A 93 -8.82 14.05 0.71
C VAL A 93 -8.37 14.51 -0.66
N LYS A 94 -7.12 14.94 -0.75
CA LYS A 94 -6.45 15.32 -2.00
C LYS A 94 -5.39 14.29 -2.31
N LEU A 95 -5.57 13.56 -3.41
CA LEU A 95 -4.73 12.42 -3.76
C LEU A 95 -4.02 12.71 -5.07
N ALA A 96 -2.70 12.90 -5.02
CA ALA A 96 -1.91 13.05 -6.22
C ALA A 96 -1.70 11.70 -6.92
N ALA A 97 -1.57 11.75 -8.25
CA ALA A 97 -1.18 10.61 -9.06
C ALA A 97 0.21 10.08 -8.65
N ASP A 98 0.42 8.77 -8.83
CA ASP A 98 1.68 8.06 -8.55
C ASP A 98 2.16 8.18 -7.08
N LYS A 99 1.22 8.36 -6.15
CA LYS A 99 1.45 8.46 -4.70
C LYS A 99 0.70 7.39 -3.93
N TYR A 100 1.21 7.08 -2.75
CA TYR A 100 0.58 6.16 -1.80
C TYR A 100 0.13 6.95 -0.57
N TYR A 101 -1.07 6.65 -0.10
CA TYR A 101 -1.67 7.28 1.06
C TYR A 101 -2.25 6.24 2.01
N THR A 102 -2.11 6.50 3.30
CA THR A 102 -2.79 5.76 4.36
C THR A 102 -3.82 6.65 5.02
N LEU A 103 -5.07 6.20 5.01
CA LEU A 103 -6.12 6.72 5.87
C LEU A 103 -5.94 6.09 7.25
N VAL A 104 -5.72 6.91 8.28
CA VAL A 104 -5.61 6.41 9.65
C VAL A 104 -6.91 6.65 10.39
N ASN A 105 -7.55 5.56 10.82
CA ASN A 105 -8.68 5.58 11.72
C ASN A 105 -8.22 5.43 13.17
N SER A 106 -8.36 6.48 13.96
CA SER A 106 -8.06 6.48 15.40
C SER A 106 -9.33 6.36 16.24
N ALA A 107 -9.19 5.96 17.51
CA ALA A 107 -10.33 5.86 18.44
C ALA A 107 -11.01 7.23 18.68
N SER A 108 -10.28 8.32 18.55
CA SER A 108 -10.76 9.70 18.69
C SER A 108 -10.30 10.57 17.52
N GLY A 109 -10.96 11.71 17.34
CA GLY A 109 -10.63 12.67 16.28
C GLY A 109 -11.12 12.27 14.89
N ASN A 110 -10.76 13.08 13.89
CA ASN A 110 -11.07 12.80 12.50
C ASN A 110 -10.01 11.87 11.88
N PRO A 111 -10.39 11.01 10.91
CA PRO A 111 -9.44 10.25 10.13
C PRO A 111 -8.36 11.14 9.52
N GLN A 112 -7.11 10.67 9.55
CA GLN A 112 -5.97 11.42 9.00
C GLN A 112 -5.52 10.81 7.67
N LEU A 113 -5.15 11.67 6.72
CA LEU A 113 -4.51 11.25 5.47
C LEU A 113 -3.00 11.43 5.57
N ILE A 114 -2.25 10.34 5.37
CA ILE A 114 -0.79 10.34 5.46
C ILE A 114 -0.21 9.89 4.13
N GLU A 115 0.63 10.71 3.51
CA GLU A 115 1.43 10.26 2.36
C GLU A 115 2.51 9.27 2.83
N GLU A 116 2.60 8.16 2.10
CA GLU A 116 3.55 7.07 2.31
C GLU A 116 4.54 7.04 1.13
N PRO A 117 5.73 7.64 1.24
CA PRO A 117 6.71 7.58 0.16
C PRO A 117 7.06 6.13 -0.17
N PRO A 118 7.12 5.77 -1.47
CA PRO A 118 7.45 4.42 -1.88
C PRO A 118 8.90 4.07 -1.53
N PHE A 119 9.10 2.87 -1.01
CA PHE A 119 10.42 2.30 -0.79
C PHE A 119 10.87 1.55 -2.04
N LYS A 120 12.04 1.91 -2.59
CA LYS A 120 12.55 1.36 -3.85
C LYS A 120 13.83 0.53 -3.69
N ASN A 121 14.47 0.58 -2.52
CA ASN A 121 15.74 -0.12 -2.31
C ASN A 121 15.47 -1.62 -2.10
N LYS A 122 15.94 -2.45 -3.04
CA LYS A 122 15.80 -3.90 -3.01
C LYS A 122 16.91 -4.62 -2.23
N GLN A 123 17.81 -3.91 -1.56
CA GLN A 123 18.96 -4.49 -0.84
C GLN A 123 18.89 -4.29 0.67
N LYS A 124 18.04 -3.37 1.13
CA LYS A 124 17.83 -3.05 2.55
C LYS A 124 16.36 -3.19 2.91
N ALA A 125 16.08 -3.21 4.21
CA ALA A 125 14.75 -2.99 4.74
C ALA A 125 14.59 -1.50 5.08
N LEU A 126 13.37 -0.96 4.99
CA LEU A 126 13.03 0.35 5.51
C LEU A 126 12.28 0.20 6.83
N VAL A 127 12.79 0.83 7.88
CA VAL A 127 12.03 1.07 9.11
C VAL A 127 11.51 2.49 9.08
N ARG A 128 10.20 2.66 9.13
CA ARG A 128 9.54 3.96 9.23
C ARG A 128 8.79 4.06 10.55
N VAL A 129 8.95 5.18 11.24
CA VAL A 129 8.12 5.57 12.37
C VAL A 129 7.14 6.61 11.88
N GLN A 130 5.85 6.28 11.95
CA GLN A 130 4.76 7.23 11.77
C GLN A 130 4.24 7.61 13.16
N ASN A 131 4.72 8.73 13.67
CA ASN A 131 4.36 9.21 15.00
C ASN A 131 3.03 9.98 14.91
N LEU A 132 1.97 9.41 15.47
CA LEU A 132 0.63 9.99 15.55
C LEU A 132 0.26 10.31 17.01
N SER A 133 1.27 10.37 17.88
CA SER A 133 1.13 10.80 19.26
C SER A 133 1.37 12.30 19.41
N ASP A 134 1.19 12.77 20.64
CA ASP A 134 1.37 14.15 21.07
C ASP A 134 2.81 14.50 21.50
N GLN A 135 3.73 13.55 21.43
CA GLN A 135 5.10 13.72 21.93
C GLN A 135 6.15 13.39 20.87
N GLN A 136 7.35 13.95 21.00
CA GLN A 136 8.51 13.54 20.20
C GLN A 136 8.99 12.16 20.66
N LEU A 137 9.23 11.26 19.70
CA LEU A 137 9.64 9.88 19.96
C LEU A 137 10.85 9.49 19.13
N THR A 138 11.71 8.66 19.69
CA THR A 138 12.87 8.07 19.01
C THR A 138 12.73 6.55 19.05
N LEU A 139 13.02 5.87 17.94
CA LEU A 139 13.08 4.41 17.92
C LEU A 139 14.53 3.99 18.12
N LYS A 140 14.81 3.34 19.25
CA LYS A 140 16.14 2.85 19.61
C LYS A 140 16.13 1.32 19.73
N THR A 141 17.32 0.73 19.78
CA THR A 141 17.47 -0.64 20.30
C THR A 141 16.89 -0.74 21.70
N ALA A 142 16.40 -1.92 22.09
CA ALA A 142 15.73 -2.11 23.39
C ALA A 142 16.61 -1.80 24.62
N ASP A 143 17.94 -1.80 24.45
CA ASP A 143 18.92 -1.39 25.46
C ASP A 143 19.20 0.12 25.48
N GLY A 144 18.59 0.89 24.57
CA GLY A 144 18.68 2.35 24.46
C GLY A 144 19.97 2.88 23.83
N LYS A 145 20.92 2.02 23.46
CA LYS A 145 22.28 2.45 23.04
C LYS A 145 22.35 2.94 21.61
N THR A 146 21.53 2.39 20.71
CA THR A 146 21.60 2.70 19.28
C THR A 146 20.30 3.32 18.81
N GLU A 147 20.38 4.52 18.26
CA GLU A 147 19.26 5.13 17.55
C GLU A 147 19.06 4.46 16.19
N VAL A 148 17.88 3.89 15.97
CA VAL A 148 17.50 3.27 14.69
C VAL A 148 16.81 4.31 13.81
N VAL A 149 15.84 5.04 14.37
CA VAL A 149 15.24 6.21 13.71
C VAL A 149 15.44 7.41 14.61
N LYS A 150 15.98 8.49 14.04
CA LYS A 150 16.21 9.78 14.70
C LYS A 150 14.92 10.31 15.35
N PRO A 151 15.00 11.25 16.32
CA PRO A 151 13.83 11.83 16.95
C PRO A 151 12.78 12.33 15.93
N VAL A 152 11.56 11.83 16.09
CA VAL A 152 10.40 12.12 15.25
C VAL A 152 9.43 12.96 16.05
N ALA A 153 9.17 14.19 15.61
CA ALA A 153 8.21 15.10 16.24
C ALA A 153 6.81 14.47 16.33
N ALA A 154 5.98 15.02 17.23
CA ALA A 154 4.55 14.71 17.28
C ALA A 154 3.90 14.92 15.90
N ASN A 155 3.03 14.02 15.49
CA ASN A 155 2.41 14.01 14.15
C ASN A 155 3.42 13.97 12.98
N GLY A 156 4.65 13.52 13.24
CA GLY A 156 5.75 13.48 12.28
C GLY A 156 6.03 12.08 11.71
N ARG A 157 6.99 12.04 10.78
CA ARG A 157 7.51 10.81 10.19
C ARG A 157 9.03 10.82 10.21
N GLY A 158 9.62 9.69 10.57
CA GLY A 158 11.06 9.44 10.42
C GLY A 158 11.30 8.06 9.84
N GLU A 159 12.41 7.88 9.14
CA GLU A 159 12.71 6.59 8.52
C GLU A 159 14.22 6.32 8.41
N ARG A 160 14.57 5.03 8.35
CA ARG A 160 15.94 4.56 8.20
C ARG A 160 15.97 3.27 7.41
N GLU A 161 16.84 3.21 6.42
CA GLU A 161 17.19 1.95 5.77
C GLU A 161 18.21 1.19 6.62
N ILE A 162 17.91 -0.07 6.92
CA ILE A 162 18.78 -0.95 7.71
C ILE A 162 18.98 -2.30 7.01
N ASN A 163 20.01 -3.03 7.41
CA ASN A 163 20.19 -4.40 6.95
C ASN A 163 19.05 -5.29 7.48
N PRO A 164 18.66 -6.33 6.74
CA PRO A 164 17.62 -7.26 7.19
C PRO A 164 18.15 -8.08 8.36
N VAL A 165 17.74 -7.71 9.57
CA VAL A 165 18.10 -8.37 10.82
C VAL A 165 16.90 -8.37 11.76
N LYS A 166 16.82 -9.39 12.61
CA LYS A 166 15.87 -9.40 13.72
C LYS A 166 16.41 -8.49 14.81
N VAL A 167 15.64 -7.46 15.17
CA VAL A 167 16.05 -6.46 16.17
C VAL A 167 14.96 -6.27 17.22
N ASN A 168 15.38 -6.15 18.48
CA ASN A 168 14.52 -5.74 19.57
C ASN A 168 14.57 -4.22 19.68
N LEU A 169 13.41 -3.58 19.54
CA LEU A 169 13.29 -2.14 19.46
C LEU A 169 12.38 -1.61 20.57
N ALA A 170 12.56 -0.35 20.93
CA ALA A 170 11.71 0.34 21.89
C ALA A 170 11.60 1.83 21.54
N LEU A 171 10.50 2.43 21.98
CA LEU A 171 10.25 3.86 21.88
C LEU A 171 10.86 4.58 23.08
N TYR A 172 11.51 5.70 22.80
CA TYR A 172 12.13 6.57 23.79
C TYR A 172 11.66 8.02 23.63
N GLN A 173 11.50 8.70 24.75
CA GLN A 173 11.37 10.15 24.87
C GLN A 173 12.65 10.68 25.53
N GLY A 174 13.56 11.22 24.72
CA GLY A 174 14.94 11.47 25.15
C GLY A 174 15.62 10.15 25.55
N ASP A 175 15.99 10.05 26.83
CA ASP A 175 16.61 8.85 27.40
C ASP A 175 15.63 7.95 28.16
N LYS A 176 14.39 8.41 28.36
CA LYS A 176 13.35 7.63 29.02
C LYS A 176 12.72 6.66 28.02
N LYS A 177 12.76 5.37 28.33
CA LYS A 177 11.98 4.34 27.61
C LYS A 177 10.49 4.54 27.91
N VAL A 178 9.67 4.69 26.86
CA VAL A 178 8.23 4.98 26.97
C VAL A 178 7.33 3.89 26.39
N GLY A 179 7.90 2.91 25.69
CA GLY A 179 7.14 1.75 25.23
C GLY A 179 8.02 0.68 24.61
N ASP A 180 7.71 -0.57 24.91
CA ASP A 180 8.27 -1.70 24.18
C ASP A 180 7.60 -1.84 22.83
N VAL A 181 8.37 -2.23 21.82
CA VAL A 181 7.87 -2.53 20.49
C VAL A 181 8.00 -4.02 20.26
N LYS A 182 6.95 -4.66 19.73
CA LYS A 182 7.02 -6.07 19.38
C LYS A 182 8.20 -6.32 18.42
N PRO A 183 8.98 -7.40 18.60
CA PRO A 183 10.05 -7.74 17.66
C PRO A 183 9.50 -7.83 16.24
N VAL A 184 10.24 -7.28 15.29
CA VAL A 184 9.92 -7.33 13.86
C VAL A 184 11.05 -8.04 13.11
N ALA A 185 10.68 -8.95 12.24
CA ALA A 185 11.60 -9.51 11.26
C ALA A 185 11.54 -8.60 10.03
N LEU A 186 12.68 -8.05 9.63
CA LEU A 186 12.75 -7.12 8.52
C LEU A 186 13.40 -7.81 7.34
N GLU A 187 12.68 -7.90 6.23
CA GLU A 187 13.18 -8.51 5.02
C GLU A 187 13.72 -7.48 4.02
N ARG A 188 14.57 -7.97 3.13
CA ARG A 188 15.16 -7.16 2.07
C ARG A 188 14.06 -6.69 1.12
N GLY A 189 14.03 -5.39 0.81
CA GLY A 189 13.02 -4.81 -0.08
C GLY A 189 11.68 -4.54 0.60
N GLU A 190 11.58 -4.82 1.91
CA GLU A 190 10.39 -4.58 2.69
C GLU A 190 10.42 -3.20 3.37
N ALA A 191 9.26 -2.56 3.45
CA ALA A 191 9.04 -1.41 4.31
C ALA A 191 8.14 -1.80 5.48
N ALA A 192 8.68 -1.72 6.69
CA ALA A 192 7.93 -1.88 7.93
C ALA A 192 7.63 -0.50 8.52
N VAL A 193 6.35 -0.22 8.75
CA VAL A 193 5.88 1.04 9.32
C VAL A 193 5.42 0.79 10.75
N LEU A 194 6.08 1.41 11.71
CA LEU A 194 5.64 1.49 13.09
C LEU A 194 4.72 2.70 13.24
N TYR A 195 3.41 2.44 13.32
CA TYR A 195 2.45 3.46 13.71
C TYR A 195 2.44 3.58 15.22
N VAL A 196 2.61 4.81 15.73
CA VAL A 196 2.53 5.07 17.16
C VAL A 196 1.37 6.01 17.43
N THR A 197 0.30 5.49 18.03
CA THR A 197 -0.86 6.29 18.45
C THR A 197 -0.91 6.43 19.97
N GLY A 198 -1.86 7.21 20.47
CA GLY A 198 -2.05 7.47 21.89
C GLY A 198 -1.44 8.78 22.34
N SER A 199 -1.58 9.08 23.63
CA SER A 199 -1.13 10.33 24.25
C SER A 199 -0.51 10.09 25.61
N GLY A 200 0.40 10.97 26.02
CA GLY A 200 1.08 10.87 27.32
C GLY A 200 1.74 9.50 27.54
N ASN A 201 1.35 8.80 28.60
CA ASN A 201 1.91 7.49 28.94
C ASN A 201 1.18 6.29 28.28
N ALA A 202 0.14 6.53 27.49
CA ALA A 202 -0.69 5.49 26.89
C ALA A 202 -0.39 5.33 25.39
N LEU A 203 0.88 5.08 25.05
CA LEU A 203 1.29 4.86 23.66
C LEU A 203 0.92 3.45 23.16
N SER A 204 0.52 3.37 21.90
CA SER A 204 0.19 2.11 21.22
C SER A 204 1.06 1.96 19.95
N PRO A 205 2.27 1.39 20.07
CA PRO A 205 3.12 1.06 18.92
C PRO A 205 2.63 -0.21 18.21
N VAL A 206 2.36 -0.10 16.91
CA VAL A 206 1.89 -1.23 16.08
C VAL A 206 2.69 -1.28 14.78
N TRP A 207 3.26 -2.45 14.49
CA TRP A 207 3.90 -2.70 13.21
C TRP A 207 2.86 -3.00 12.14
N VAL A 208 3.00 -2.31 11.02
CA VAL A 208 2.34 -2.61 9.76
C VAL A 208 3.42 -2.91 8.74
N THR A 209 3.48 -4.18 8.35
CA THR A 209 4.27 -4.64 7.22
C THR A 209 3.34 -4.87 6.04
N ARG A 210 3.88 -4.90 4.82
CA ARG A 210 3.12 -5.53 3.74
C ARG A 210 3.00 -7.02 4.08
N PRO A 211 1.85 -7.65 3.86
CA PRO A 211 1.84 -9.10 3.78
C PRO A 211 2.91 -9.51 2.78
N VAL A 212 3.88 -10.31 3.20
CA VAL A 212 4.72 -11.03 2.25
C VAL A 212 3.75 -11.81 1.38
N ALA A 213 3.73 -11.52 0.08
CA ALA A 213 3.02 -12.35 -0.87
C ALA A 213 3.59 -13.75 -0.71
N SER A 214 2.87 -14.63 -0.03
CA SER A 214 3.12 -16.06 -0.07
C SER A 214 2.87 -16.45 -1.52
N ASN A 215 3.97 -16.65 -2.25
CA ASN A 215 3.98 -17.28 -3.56
C ASN A 215 3.23 -18.62 -3.52
#